data_AF-A0A922WJG8-F1
#
_entry.id   AF-A0A922WJG8-F1
#
_cell.length_a   1.000
_cell.length_b   1.000
_cell.length_c   1.000
_cell.angle_alpha   90.00
_cell.angle_beta   90.00
_cell.angle_gamma   90.00
#
_symmetry.space_group_name_H-M   'P 1'
#
loop_
_entity.id
_entity.type
_entity.pdbx_description
1 polymer ?
#
loop_
_entity_poly.entity_id
_entity_poly.type
_entity_poly.pdbx_seq_one_letter_code
_entity_poly.pdbx_strand_id
1 'polypeptide(L)'
;MPNTRAGDGPLSVAITFLLLGIGYSFPVLLWPQINSSLAVKSAGTMNLYTLTAWGGLAHFLYAWRGQRRALLSGAPISSPAVWKPLITFMLALCGVLLILAMIRQVTPVRLFDGIVWFYFIPHFLKAERIFQKSAPLRRGDVALLLMSFAYFSIIVLAHEFWAQHEVAAFLIGMAFIAILLISGGIAALKDSQRAPIILMATFLLGESLVWSGYARYMTPTFADGIYGFHVAGASFYHYLRAYAFGISQSAANAGRSISRDMLLQLPAILLVNGIIVVLGTMIGYSGIAETIPIAHGLFAPQFFTVWVAWHLVASDLFPPIRQWSRRQMLALQPA
;
A
#
# COMPACT_ATOMS: atom_id res chain seq x y z
N MET A 1 -27.57 -5.41 -18.80
CA MET A 1 -27.33 -4.64 -17.57
C MET A 1 -25.82 -4.44 -17.43
N PRO A 2 -25.29 -3.21 -17.46
CA PRO A 2 -23.85 -3.01 -17.27
C PRO A 2 -23.55 -3.37 -15.82
N ASN A 3 -22.86 -4.49 -15.62
CA ASN A 3 -22.46 -4.96 -14.31
C ASN A 3 -21.34 -4.03 -13.82
N THR A 4 -21.71 -2.91 -13.22
CA THR A 4 -20.83 -1.89 -12.63
C THR A 4 -20.20 -2.43 -11.34
N ARG A 5 -19.43 -3.51 -11.43
CA ARG A 5 -18.57 -3.95 -10.34
C ARG A 5 -17.45 -2.93 -10.18
N ALA A 6 -17.69 -1.91 -9.37
CA ALA A 6 -16.67 -0.93 -9.02
C ALA A 6 -15.53 -1.63 -8.27
N GLY A 7 -14.47 -2.00 -9.00
CA GLY A 7 -13.16 -2.39 -8.47
C GLY A 7 -13.20 -3.43 -7.36
N ASP A 8 -13.66 -4.64 -7.68
CA ASP A 8 -13.84 -5.88 -6.87
C ASP A 8 -13.06 -5.96 -5.54
N GLY A 9 -13.43 -5.10 -4.57
CA GLY A 9 -12.76 -4.99 -3.28
C GLY A 9 -12.68 -6.32 -2.52
N PRO A 10 -13.75 -7.12 -2.44
CA PRO A 10 -13.70 -8.43 -1.79
C PRO A 10 -12.71 -9.39 -2.46
N LEU A 11 -12.60 -9.37 -3.79
CA LEU A 11 -11.64 -10.20 -4.53
C LEU A 11 -10.20 -9.72 -4.30
N SER A 12 -9.97 -8.40 -4.31
CA SER A 12 -8.66 -7.83 -3.98
C SER A 12 -8.22 -8.23 -2.58
N VAL A 13 -9.12 -8.14 -1.59
CA VAL A 13 -8.87 -8.60 -0.21
C VAL A 13 -8.52 -10.09 -0.19
N ALA A 14 -9.32 -10.94 -0.84
CA ALA A 14 -9.09 -12.39 -0.86
C ALA A 14 -7.74 -12.76 -1.51
N ILE A 15 -7.39 -12.12 -2.63
CA ILE A 15 -6.10 -12.33 -3.30
C ILE A 15 -4.94 -11.81 -2.46
N THR A 16 -5.09 -10.67 -1.77
CA THR A 16 -4.10 -10.18 -0.79
C THR A 16 -3.81 -11.27 0.23
N PHE A 17 -4.83 -11.85 0.86
CA PHE A 17 -4.62 -12.90 1.86
C PHE A 17 -4.03 -14.18 1.30
N LEU A 18 -4.48 -14.62 0.12
CA LEU A 18 -3.90 -15.79 -0.52
C LEU A 18 -2.40 -15.62 -0.74
N LEU A 19 -1.99 -14.47 -1.27
CA LEU A 19 -0.58 -14.17 -1.56
C LEU A 19 0.25 -13.98 -0.28
N LEU A 20 -0.32 -13.34 0.76
CA LEU A 20 0.30 -13.28 2.08
C LEU A 20 0.49 -14.69 2.67
N GLY A 21 -0.53 -15.54 2.59
CA GLY A 21 -0.50 -16.93 3.09
C GLY A 21 0.51 -17.81 2.33
N ILE A 22 0.61 -17.67 1.01
CA ILE A 22 1.67 -18.30 0.21
C ILE A 22 3.04 -17.82 0.68
N GLY A 23 3.18 -16.52 0.99
CA GLY A 23 4.40 -15.95 1.55
C GLY A 23 4.81 -16.53 2.89
N TYR A 24 3.86 -16.66 3.81
CA TYR A 24 4.06 -17.35 5.10
C TYR A 24 4.51 -18.80 4.91
N SER A 25 4.04 -19.45 3.85
CA SER A 25 4.34 -20.85 3.54
C SER A 25 5.61 -21.03 2.70
N PHE A 26 6.25 -19.94 2.26
CA PHE A 26 7.40 -20.01 1.36
C PHE A 26 8.64 -20.50 2.13
N PRO A 27 9.20 -21.68 1.78
CA PRO A 27 10.24 -22.33 2.58
C PRO A 27 11.64 -21.74 2.37
N VAL A 28 11.77 -20.69 1.57
CA VAL A 28 13.05 -20.04 1.26
C VAL A 28 13.09 -18.68 1.94
N LEU A 29 14.19 -18.42 2.65
CA LEU A 29 14.51 -17.11 3.19
C LEU A 29 14.79 -16.12 2.06
N LEU A 30 13.88 -15.17 1.81
CA LEU A 30 14.06 -14.18 0.74
C LEU A 30 15.20 -13.19 1.02
N TRP A 31 15.56 -12.99 2.30
CA TRP A 31 16.65 -12.11 2.70
C TRP A 31 17.53 -12.78 3.77
N PRO A 32 18.74 -13.26 3.41
CA PRO A 32 19.58 -14.06 4.32
C PRO A 32 20.35 -13.20 5.33
N GLN A 33 20.61 -11.93 5.01
CA GLN A 33 21.41 -11.00 5.80
C GLN A 33 20.54 -10.21 6.78
N ILE A 34 20.30 -10.73 7.99
CA ILE A 34 19.50 -10.00 8.99
C ILE A 34 20.37 -8.86 9.56
N ASN A 35 20.06 -7.62 9.17
CA ASN A 35 20.68 -6.46 9.80
C ASN A 35 20.36 -6.49 11.31
N SER A 36 21.37 -6.34 12.16
CA SER A 36 21.20 -6.31 13.62
C SER A 36 20.24 -5.23 14.09
N SER A 37 20.12 -4.13 13.34
CA SER A 37 19.13 -3.05 13.57
C SER A 37 17.69 -3.45 13.28
N LEU A 38 17.44 -4.57 12.59
CA LEU A 38 16.10 -5.11 12.33
C LEU A 38 15.69 -6.21 13.33
N ALA A 39 16.61 -6.74 14.16
CA ALA A 39 16.37 -7.67 15.29
C ALA A 39 15.07 -8.52 15.22
N VAL A 40 14.79 -9.10 14.05
CA VAL A 40 13.63 -9.94 13.81
C VAL A 40 14.02 -11.34 14.26
N LYS A 41 13.39 -11.83 15.33
CA LYS A 41 13.76 -13.08 15.99
C LYS A 41 13.46 -14.35 15.18
N SER A 42 12.80 -14.26 14.02
CA SER A 42 12.51 -15.43 13.18
C SER A 42 12.71 -15.18 11.68
N ALA A 43 13.29 -16.19 11.03
CA ALA A 43 13.43 -16.30 9.59
C ALA A 43 12.09 -16.09 8.84
N GLY A 44 11.00 -16.66 9.36
CA GLY A 44 9.67 -16.59 8.74
C GLY A 44 9.11 -15.17 8.70
N THR A 45 9.29 -14.37 9.75
CA THR A 45 8.81 -12.98 9.78
C THR A 45 9.62 -12.10 8.84
N MET A 46 10.94 -12.29 8.78
CA MET A 46 11.76 -11.59 7.77
C MET A 46 11.33 -11.95 6.36
N ASN A 47 10.96 -13.21 6.13
CA ASN A 47 10.51 -13.66 4.83
C ASN A 47 9.23 -12.96 4.39
N LEU A 48 8.26 -12.91 5.30
CA LEU A 48 6.99 -12.24 5.08
C LEU A 48 7.16 -10.73 4.88
N TYR A 49 7.96 -10.08 5.72
CA TYR A 49 8.24 -8.65 5.60
C TYR A 49 8.89 -8.33 4.25
N THR A 50 9.88 -9.14 3.86
CA THR A 50 10.58 -9.00 2.59
C THR A 50 9.63 -9.21 1.40
N LEU A 51 8.80 -10.26 1.43
CA LEU A 51 7.84 -10.53 0.37
C LEU A 51 6.81 -9.40 0.24
N THR A 52 6.29 -8.90 1.35
CA THR A 52 5.31 -7.81 1.34
C THR A 52 5.92 -6.50 0.90
N ALA A 53 7.13 -6.18 1.36
CA ALA A 53 7.87 -5.01 0.90
C ALA A 53 8.10 -5.07 -0.62
N TRP A 54 8.56 -6.19 -1.15
CA TRP A 54 8.84 -6.33 -2.58
C TRP A 54 7.58 -6.44 -3.43
N GLY A 55 6.55 -7.15 -2.99
CA GLY A 55 5.23 -7.12 -3.63
C GLY A 55 4.63 -5.70 -3.63
N GLY A 56 4.84 -4.96 -2.54
CA GLY A 56 4.49 -3.54 -2.42
C GLY A 56 5.24 -2.65 -3.42
N LEU A 57 6.49 -2.97 -3.79
CA LEU A 57 7.22 -2.19 -4.81
C LEU A 57 6.55 -2.24 -6.19
N ALA A 58 5.89 -3.35 -6.54
CA ALA A 58 5.13 -3.45 -7.78
C ALA A 58 4.03 -2.39 -7.85
N HIS A 59 3.37 -2.10 -6.72
CA HIS A 59 2.37 -1.03 -6.60
C HIS A 59 2.89 0.30 -7.13
N PHE A 60 4.11 0.67 -6.77
CA PHE A 60 4.70 1.96 -7.14
C PHE A 60 4.93 2.07 -8.65
N LEU A 61 5.37 0.99 -9.32
CA LEU A 61 5.50 0.97 -10.78
C LEU A 61 4.16 1.21 -11.48
N TYR A 62 3.10 0.57 -10.99
CA TYR A 62 1.76 0.71 -11.55
C TYR A 62 1.15 2.09 -11.27
N ALA A 63 1.27 2.57 -10.03
CA ALA A 63 0.82 3.91 -9.64
C ALA A 63 1.51 4.98 -10.49
N TRP A 64 2.82 4.86 -10.67
CA TRP A 64 3.63 5.76 -11.47
C TRP A 64 3.20 5.80 -12.93
N ARG A 65 2.99 4.63 -13.52
CA ARG A 65 2.48 4.50 -14.88
C ARG A 65 1.11 5.17 -15.03
N GLY A 66 0.22 4.98 -14.06
CA GLY A 66 -1.10 5.63 -14.04
C GLY A 66 -0.98 7.16 -14.02
N GLN A 67 -0.14 7.68 -13.12
CA GLN A 67 0.15 9.11 -13.02
C GLN A 67 0.75 9.67 -14.32
N ARG A 68 1.76 9.00 -14.89
CA ARG A 68 2.36 9.38 -16.18
C ARG A 68 1.30 9.44 -17.27
N ARG A 69 0.47 8.41 -17.44
CA ARG A 69 -0.59 8.40 -18.46
C ARG A 69 -1.61 9.53 -18.26
N ALA A 70 -1.96 9.84 -17.02
CA ALA A 70 -2.90 10.90 -16.69
C ALA A 70 -2.32 12.32 -16.85
N LEU A 71 -0.98 12.49 -16.80
CA LEU A 71 -0.30 13.72 -17.18
C LEU A 71 -0.22 13.88 -18.70
N LEU A 72 0.06 12.79 -19.41
CA LEU A 72 0.17 12.78 -20.87
C LEU A 72 -1.20 12.76 -21.58
N SER A 73 -2.31 12.60 -20.84
CA SER A 73 -3.65 12.57 -21.43
C SER A 73 -4.03 13.96 -21.96
N GLY A 74 -4.13 14.10 -23.28
CA GLY A 74 -4.61 15.32 -23.93
C GLY A 74 -3.56 16.13 -24.69
N ALA A 75 -2.30 15.67 -24.79
CA ALA A 75 -1.28 16.32 -25.60
C ALA A 75 -0.38 15.31 -26.34
N PRO A 76 0.08 15.64 -27.56
CA PRO A 76 1.02 14.81 -28.31
C PRO A 76 2.37 14.73 -27.58
N ILE A 77 2.93 13.52 -27.48
CA ILE A 77 4.20 13.21 -26.78
C ILE A 77 5.38 14.02 -27.35
N SER A 78 5.30 14.45 -28.62
CA SER A 78 6.31 15.25 -29.31
C SER A 78 6.34 16.72 -28.88
N SER A 79 5.37 17.21 -28.11
CA SER A 79 5.34 18.64 -27.73
C SER A 79 6.30 18.93 -26.56
N PRO A 80 7.23 19.89 -26.69
CA PRO A 80 8.08 20.36 -25.59
C PRO A 80 7.27 20.84 -24.36
N ALA A 81 6.03 21.28 -24.60
CA ALA A 81 5.06 21.67 -23.57
C ALA A 81 4.72 20.55 -22.57
N VAL A 82 4.90 19.30 -22.98
CA VAL A 82 4.59 18.10 -22.17
C VAL A 82 5.81 17.67 -21.36
N TRP A 83 7.02 17.84 -21.91
CA TRP A 83 8.27 17.42 -21.27
C TRP A 83 8.62 18.28 -20.07
N LYS A 84 8.42 19.60 -20.14
CA LYS A 84 8.74 20.50 -19.02
C LYS A 84 7.96 20.11 -17.74
N PRO A 85 6.63 19.95 -17.75
CA PRO A 85 5.90 19.51 -16.56
C PRO A 85 6.27 18.11 -16.09
N LEU A 86 6.53 17.19 -17.01
CA LEU A 86 6.94 15.83 -16.66
C LEU A 86 8.29 15.85 -15.95
N ILE A 87 9.29 16.55 -16.48
CA ILE A 87 10.61 16.70 -15.85
C ILE A 87 10.50 17.39 -14.50
N THR A 88 9.72 18.48 -14.39
CA THR A 88 9.48 19.14 -13.09
C THR A 88 8.86 18.17 -12.08
N PHE A 89 7.91 17.34 -12.51
CA PHE A 89 7.34 16.30 -11.65
C PHE A 89 8.38 15.26 -11.23
N MET A 90 9.21 14.77 -12.15
CA MET A 90 10.28 13.83 -11.83
C MET A 90 11.26 14.43 -10.80
N LEU A 91 11.69 15.67 -11.03
CA LEU A 91 12.65 16.36 -10.16
C LEU A 91 12.07 16.60 -8.77
N ALA A 92 10.81 17.05 -8.69
CA ALA A 92 10.12 17.22 -7.42
C ALA A 92 10.07 15.90 -6.64
N LEU A 93 9.80 14.80 -7.33
CA LEU A 93 9.74 13.49 -6.70
C LEU A 93 11.10 12.95 -6.28
N CYS A 94 12.14 13.14 -7.09
CA CYS A 94 13.51 12.82 -6.66
C CYS A 94 13.91 13.64 -5.44
N GLY A 95 13.53 14.92 -5.39
CA GLY A 95 13.75 15.78 -4.22
C GLY A 95 13.02 15.28 -2.98
N VAL A 96 11.74 14.91 -3.10
CA VAL A 96 10.96 14.32 -2.00
C VAL A 96 11.60 13.01 -1.52
N LEU A 97 11.99 12.11 -2.43
CA LEU A 97 12.63 10.85 -2.08
C LEU A 97 13.94 11.08 -1.32
N LEU A 98 14.77 12.03 -1.79
CA LEU A 98 16.01 12.39 -1.11
C LEU A 98 15.75 12.92 0.30
N ILE A 99 14.78 13.82 0.47
CA ILE A 99 14.40 14.36 1.78
C ILE A 99 13.92 13.24 2.71
N LEU A 100 13.04 12.37 2.23
CA LEU A 100 12.52 11.25 3.02
C LEU A 100 13.64 10.27 3.41
N ALA A 101 14.56 9.98 2.50
CA ALA A 101 15.72 9.15 2.78
C ALA A 101 16.62 9.79 3.84
N MET A 102 16.92 11.09 3.74
CA MET A 102 17.71 11.81 4.75
C MET A 102 17.02 11.83 6.11
N ILE A 103 15.71 12.12 6.17
CA ILE A 103 14.92 12.06 7.40
C ILE A 103 15.00 10.66 7.99
N ARG A 104 14.86 9.62 7.17
CA ARG A 104 14.92 8.22 7.61
C ARG A 104 16.27 7.84 8.21
N GLN A 105 17.38 8.41 7.73
CA GLN A 105 18.72 8.14 8.26
C GLN A 105 18.90 8.68 9.69
N VAL A 106 18.22 9.77 10.04
CA VAL A 106 18.36 10.42 11.36
C VAL A 106 17.19 10.13 12.30
N THR A 107 16.15 9.46 11.82
CA THR A 107 14.94 9.13 12.59
C THR A 107 14.93 7.64 12.92
N PRO A 108 14.67 7.24 14.19
CA PRO A 108 14.45 5.85 14.53
C PRO A 108 13.35 5.22 13.66
N VAL A 109 13.53 3.96 13.26
CA VAL A 109 12.64 3.23 12.34
C VAL A 109 11.18 3.34 12.78
N ARG A 110 10.92 3.03 14.07
CA ARG A 110 9.61 3.10 14.69
C ARG A 110 8.91 4.45 14.54
N LEU A 111 9.65 5.54 14.77
CA LEU A 111 9.08 6.89 14.71
C LEU A 111 8.78 7.27 13.26
N PHE A 112 9.69 6.97 12.34
CA PHE A 112 9.46 7.22 10.92
C PHE A 112 8.26 6.42 10.41
N ASP A 113 8.21 5.12 10.68
CA ASP A 113 7.14 4.22 10.26
C ASP A 113 5.80 4.64 10.87
N GLY A 114 5.79 5.05 12.14
CA GLY A 114 4.62 5.61 12.80
C GLY A 114 4.09 6.88 12.12
N ILE A 115 4.98 7.83 11.78
CA ILE A 115 4.60 9.05 11.05
C ILE A 115 4.01 8.71 9.67
N VAL A 116 4.67 7.83 8.93
CA VAL A 116 4.21 7.39 7.61
C VAL A 116 2.87 6.68 7.70
N TRP A 117 2.67 5.86 8.73
CA TRP A 117 1.40 5.20 9.01
C TRP A 117 0.28 6.19 9.32
N PHE A 118 0.54 7.19 10.16
CA PHE A 118 -0.45 8.26 10.41
C PHE A 118 -0.81 9.03 9.15
N TYR A 119 0.16 9.30 8.29
CA TYR A 119 -0.09 9.94 6.98
C TYR A 119 -0.80 9.01 5.99
N PHE A 120 -0.58 7.70 6.09
CA PHE A 120 -1.24 6.69 5.28
C PHE A 120 -2.76 6.66 5.51
N ILE A 121 -3.24 6.84 6.74
CA ILE A 121 -4.68 6.77 7.08
C ILE A 121 -5.56 7.73 6.24
N PRO A 122 -5.32 9.06 6.21
CA PRO A 122 -6.12 9.96 5.38
C PRO A 122 -5.95 9.67 3.89
N HIS A 123 -4.76 9.24 3.45
CA HIS A 123 -4.50 8.85 2.07
C HIS A 123 -5.31 7.60 1.68
N PHE A 124 -5.40 6.62 2.57
CA PHE A 124 -6.18 5.39 2.39
C PHE A 124 -7.65 5.71 2.16
N LEU A 125 -8.22 6.57 3.00
CA LEU A 125 -9.62 7.01 2.84
C LEU A 125 -9.84 7.74 1.51
N LYS A 126 -8.89 8.56 1.07
CA LYS A 126 -8.94 9.25 -0.23
C LYS A 126 -8.89 8.24 -1.39
N ALA A 127 -8.02 7.24 -1.33
CA ALA A 127 -7.91 6.19 -2.34
C ALA A 127 -9.19 5.35 -2.43
N GLU A 128 -9.73 4.93 -1.29
CA GLU A 128 -10.98 4.15 -1.23
C GLU A 128 -12.17 4.93 -1.81
N ARG A 129 -12.27 6.25 -1.56
CA ARG A 129 -13.27 7.11 -2.22
C ARG A 129 -13.16 7.07 -3.75
N ILE A 130 -11.93 7.08 -4.27
CA ILE A 130 -11.69 7.02 -5.73
C ILE A 130 -12.13 5.67 -6.30
N PHE A 131 -11.82 4.58 -5.59
CA PHE A 131 -12.18 3.23 -6.05
C PHE A 131 -13.68 2.96 -6.03
N GLN A 132 -14.44 3.64 -5.17
CA GLN A 132 -15.88 3.43 -5.02
C GLN A 132 -16.75 4.10 -6.11
N LYS A 133 -16.18 4.92 -7.01
CA LYS A 133 -16.75 5.54 -8.25
C LYS A 133 -18.14 6.24 -8.18
N SER A 134 -18.99 6.03 -7.17
CA SER A 134 -20.44 6.27 -7.30
C SER A 134 -21.12 6.81 -6.04
N ALA A 135 -20.49 6.75 -4.87
CA ALA A 135 -21.03 7.35 -3.65
C ALA A 135 -19.89 7.91 -2.79
N PRO A 136 -20.02 9.14 -2.25
CA PRO A 136 -19.10 9.60 -1.22
C PRO A 136 -19.20 8.64 -0.03
N LEU A 137 -18.05 8.27 0.56
CA LEU A 137 -18.01 7.49 1.80
C LEU A 137 -18.92 8.17 2.82
N ARG A 138 -19.86 7.41 3.39
CA ARG A 138 -20.76 7.93 4.43
C ARG A 138 -19.90 8.32 5.63
N ARG A 139 -20.32 9.35 6.38
CA ARG A 139 -19.61 9.77 7.61
C ARG A 139 -19.38 8.60 8.57
N GLY A 140 -20.37 7.72 8.72
CA GLY A 140 -20.25 6.51 9.54
C GLY A 140 -19.21 5.52 9.03
N ASP A 141 -19.07 5.35 7.72
CA ASP A 141 -18.07 4.44 7.13
C ASP A 141 -16.64 4.98 7.30
N VAL A 142 -16.46 6.30 7.19
CA VAL A 142 -15.18 6.96 7.48
C VAL A 142 -14.82 6.81 8.95
N ALA A 143 -15.78 7.07 9.86
CA ALA A 143 -15.56 6.92 11.30
C ALA A 143 -15.20 5.48 11.67
N LEU A 144 -15.89 4.50 11.09
CA LEU A 144 -15.60 3.08 11.31
C LEU A 144 -14.17 2.71 10.90
N LEU A 145 -13.75 3.09 9.69
CA LEU A 145 -12.38 2.83 9.23
C LEU A 145 -11.36 3.52 10.13
N LEU A 146 -11.57 4.80 10.46
CA LEU A 146 -10.68 5.55 11.35
C LEU A 146 -10.57 4.89 12.73
N MET A 147 -11.68 4.47 13.32
CA MET A 147 -11.68 3.78 14.62
C MET A 147 -10.97 2.44 14.54
N SER A 148 -11.20 1.66 13.47
CA SER A 148 -10.54 0.37 13.27
C SER A 148 -9.03 0.55 13.09
N PHE A 149 -8.60 1.53 12.29
CA PHE A 149 -7.21 1.91 12.14
C PHE A 149 -6.61 2.40 13.47
N ALA A 150 -7.30 3.26 14.20
CA ALA A 150 -6.81 3.81 15.47
C ALA A 150 -6.63 2.69 16.50
N TYR A 151 -7.61 1.80 16.64
CA TYR A 151 -7.52 0.67 17.56
C TYR A 151 -6.35 -0.26 17.20
N PHE A 152 -6.27 -0.67 15.93
CA PHE A 152 -5.16 -1.46 15.42
C PHE A 152 -3.80 -0.77 15.70
N SER A 153 -3.72 0.54 15.43
CA SER A 153 -2.51 1.33 15.68
C SER A 153 -2.14 1.33 17.15
N ILE A 154 -3.10 1.50 18.06
CA ILE A 154 -2.87 1.48 19.51
C ILE A 154 -2.33 0.12 19.95
N ILE A 155 -2.89 -0.99 19.44
CA ILE A 155 -2.43 -2.34 19.78
C ILE A 155 -0.97 -2.54 19.37
N VAL A 156 -0.61 -2.16 18.14
CA VAL A 156 0.77 -2.34 17.66
C VAL A 156 1.73 -1.32 18.30
N LEU A 157 1.36 -0.03 18.37
CA LEU A 157 2.18 1.05 18.93
C LEU A 157 2.48 0.88 20.41
N ALA A 158 1.52 0.36 21.18
CA ALA A 158 1.69 0.12 22.61
C ALA A 158 1.84 -1.38 22.91
N HIS A 159 2.48 -2.16 22.03
CA HIS A 159 2.60 -3.61 22.20
C HIS A 159 3.17 -4.03 23.56
N GLU A 160 4.12 -3.29 24.14
CA GLU A 160 4.66 -3.57 25.48
C GLU A 160 3.60 -3.46 26.58
N PHE A 161 2.75 -2.44 26.50
CA PHE A 161 1.61 -2.28 27.42
C PHE A 161 0.60 -3.41 27.21
N TRP A 162 0.25 -3.70 25.96
CA TRP A 162 -0.74 -4.75 25.64
C TRP A 162 -0.24 -6.17 25.89
N ALA A 163 1.08 -6.40 25.89
CA ALA A 163 1.67 -7.66 26.32
C ALA A 163 1.33 -7.98 27.78
N GLN A 164 1.18 -6.96 28.63
CA GLN A 164 0.77 -7.11 30.03
C GLN A 164 -0.75 -7.13 30.20
N HIS A 165 -1.50 -6.69 29.18
CA HIS A 165 -2.96 -6.52 29.21
C HIS A 165 -3.64 -7.27 28.05
N GLU A 166 -3.10 -8.43 27.67
CA GLU A 166 -3.50 -9.16 26.44
C GLU A 166 -4.99 -9.53 26.44
N VAL A 167 -5.52 -9.93 27.61
CA VAL A 167 -6.93 -10.29 27.77
C VAL A 167 -7.82 -9.06 27.57
N ALA A 168 -7.44 -7.90 28.09
CA ALA A 168 -8.20 -6.67 27.91
C ALA A 168 -8.21 -6.23 26.44
N ALA A 169 -7.06 -6.27 25.76
CA ALA A 169 -6.97 -6.02 24.32
C ALA A 169 -7.85 -6.98 23.51
N PHE A 170 -7.83 -8.27 23.84
CA PHE A 170 -8.66 -9.26 23.17
C PHE A 170 -10.16 -8.94 23.36
N LEU A 171 -10.60 -8.69 24.60
CA LEU A 171 -12.00 -8.40 24.91
C LEU A 171 -12.50 -7.10 24.26
N ILE A 172 -11.69 -6.04 24.24
CA ILE A 172 -12.03 -4.78 23.58
C ILE A 172 -12.17 -5.00 22.06
N GLY A 173 -11.24 -5.74 21.45
CA GLY A 173 -11.31 -6.06 20.02
C GLY A 173 -12.54 -6.90 19.67
N MET A 174 -12.86 -7.92 20.47
CA MET A 174 -14.07 -8.72 20.32
C MET A 174 -15.34 -7.88 20.48
N ALA A 175 -15.35 -6.94 21.43
CA ALA A 175 -16.46 -6.01 21.61
C ALA A 175 -16.64 -5.12 20.37
N PHE A 176 -15.57 -4.58 19.78
CA PHE A 176 -15.68 -3.80 18.54
C PHE A 176 -16.21 -4.62 17.37
N ILE A 177 -15.76 -5.87 17.20
CA ILE A 177 -16.27 -6.76 16.16
C ILE A 177 -17.76 -7.05 16.39
N ALA A 178 -18.15 -7.38 17.63
CA ALA A 178 -19.56 -7.63 17.96
C ALA A 178 -20.43 -6.41 17.67
N ILE A 179 -20.01 -5.21 18.09
CA ILE A 179 -20.70 -3.96 17.81
C ILE A 179 -20.83 -3.73 16.30
N LEU A 180 -19.76 -3.93 15.52
CA LEU A 180 -19.78 -3.81 14.07
C LEU A 180 -20.80 -4.76 13.43
N LEU A 181 -20.81 -6.03 13.85
CA LEU A 181 -21.69 -7.04 13.28
C LEU A 181 -23.16 -6.78 13.65
N ILE A 182 -23.45 -6.46 14.91
CA ILE A 182 -24.81 -6.21 15.43
C ILE A 182 -25.40 -4.90 14.87
N SER A 183 -24.58 -3.87 14.67
CA SER A 183 -25.01 -2.58 14.08
C SER A 183 -25.29 -2.63 12.56
N GLY A 184 -25.41 -3.84 12.01
CA GLY A 184 -25.76 -4.05 10.60
C GLY A 184 -24.57 -4.34 9.69
N GLY A 185 -23.38 -4.60 10.23
CA GLY A 185 -22.20 -4.99 9.45
C GLY A 185 -22.44 -6.23 8.58
N ILE A 186 -23.17 -7.23 9.09
CA ILE A 186 -23.54 -8.44 8.33
C ILE A 186 -24.40 -8.10 7.12
N ALA A 187 -25.38 -7.21 7.28
CA ALA A 187 -26.22 -6.77 6.16
C ALA A 187 -25.39 -5.96 5.15
N ALA A 188 -24.46 -5.13 5.64
CA ALA A 188 -23.58 -4.32 4.80
C ALA A 188 -22.55 -5.15 4.00
N LEU A 189 -22.20 -6.37 4.43
CA LEU A 189 -21.39 -7.30 3.63
C LEU A 189 -22.11 -7.78 2.35
N LYS A 190 -23.45 -7.69 2.30
CA LYS A 190 -24.23 -8.01 1.10
C LYS A 190 -24.32 -6.83 0.12
N ASP A 191 -23.95 -5.64 0.56
CA ASP A 191 -23.93 -4.43 -0.26
C ASP A 191 -22.56 -4.28 -0.93
N SER A 192 -22.52 -4.37 -2.26
CA SER A 192 -21.28 -4.25 -3.06
C SER A 192 -20.47 -2.97 -2.82
N GLN A 193 -21.11 -1.88 -2.37
CA GLN A 193 -20.44 -0.60 -2.09
C GLN A 193 -19.85 -0.58 -0.68
N ARG A 194 -20.52 -1.19 0.29
CA ARG A 194 -20.11 -1.18 1.70
C ARG A 194 -19.28 -2.40 2.10
N ALA A 195 -19.41 -3.51 1.41
CA ALA A 195 -18.67 -4.74 1.70
C ALA A 195 -17.14 -4.53 1.79
N PRO A 196 -16.46 -3.78 0.89
CA PRO A 196 -15.02 -3.54 1.02
C PRO A 196 -14.64 -2.83 2.33
N ILE A 197 -15.48 -1.87 2.76
CA ILE A 197 -15.28 -1.09 3.98
C ILE A 197 -15.42 -1.99 5.21
N ILE A 198 -16.49 -2.77 5.26
CA ILE A 198 -16.76 -3.68 6.38
C ILE A 198 -15.69 -4.77 6.46
N LEU A 199 -15.27 -5.33 5.32
CA LEU A 199 -14.20 -6.31 5.27
C LEU A 199 -12.88 -5.73 5.77
N MET A 200 -12.52 -4.51 5.35
CA MET A 200 -11.31 -3.85 5.81
C MET A 200 -11.36 -3.51 7.31
N ALA A 201 -12.47 -2.97 7.81
CA ALA A 201 -12.66 -2.70 9.22
C ALA A 201 -12.56 -3.97 10.07
N THR A 202 -13.27 -5.02 9.67
CA THR A 202 -13.22 -6.33 10.35
C THR A 202 -11.83 -6.94 10.29
N PHE A 203 -11.13 -6.79 9.17
CA PHE A 203 -9.75 -7.23 9.03
C PHE A 203 -8.82 -6.53 10.02
N LEU A 204 -8.83 -5.20 10.09
CA LEU A 204 -8.00 -4.43 11.02
C LEU A 204 -8.30 -4.80 12.48
N LEU A 205 -9.58 -5.00 12.82
CA LEU A 205 -9.98 -5.45 14.16
C LEU A 205 -9.52 -6.89 14.43
N GLY A 206 -9.62 -7.79 13.45
CA GLY A 206 -9.14 -9.17 13.56
C GLY A 206 -7.63 -9.25 13.73
N GLU A 207 -6.87 -8.48 12.94
CA GLU A 207 -5.42 -8.33 13.11
C GLU A 207 -5.08 -7.82 14.51
N SER A 208 -5.84 -6.86 15.02
CA SER A 208 -5.65 -6.35 16.39
C SER A 208 -5.74 -7.48 17.43
N LEU A 209 -6.65 -8.44 17.25
CA LEU A 209 -6.75 -9.61 18.13
C LEU A 209 -5.51 -10.49 18.04
N VAL A 210 -5.06 -10.80 16.81
CA VAL A 210 -3.85 -11.60 16.57
C VAL A 210 -2.66 -10.94 17.24
N TRP A 211 -2.38 -9.67 16.93
CA TRP A 211 -1.21 -8.99 17.45
C TRP A 211 -1.26 -8.75 18.96
N SER A 212 -2.44 -8.54 19.53
CA SER A 212 -2.58 -8.49 20.99
C SER A 212 -2.17 -9.80 21.67
N GLY A 213 -2.55 -10.95 21.10
CA GLY A 213 -2.15 -12.26 21.63
C GLY A 213 -0.67 -12.61 21.39
N TYR A 214 -0.06 -12.04 20.34
CA TYR A 214 1.36 -12.21 20.06
C TYR A 214 2.26 -11.19 20.76
N ALA A 215 1.70 -10.12 21.34
CA ALA A 215 2.44 -8.97 21.86
C ALA A 215 3.57 -9.36 22.84
N ARG A 216 3.31 -10.30 23.74
CA ARG A 216 4.29 -10.80 24.72
C ARG A 216 5.50 -11.52 24.13
N TYR A 217 5.39 -11.96 22.88
CA TYR A 217 6.46 -12.65 22.16
C TYR A 217 7.23 -11.71 21.21
N MET A 218 6.76 -10.48 21.04
CA MET A 218 7.38 -9.49 20.15
C MET A 218 8.63 -8.88 20.79
N THR A 219 9.69 -8.75 20.01
CA THR A 219 10.74 -7.77 20.33
C THR A 219 10.31 -6.37 19.85
N PRO A 220 10.89 -5.31 20.42
CA PRO A 220 10.72 -3.96 19.89
C PRO A 220 10.99 -3.88 18.38
N THR A 221 12.04 -4.56 17.91
CA THR A 221 12.42 -4.54 16.49
C THR A 221 11.54 -5.40 15.60
N PHE A 222 10.99 -6.49 16.13
CA PHE A 222 9.92 -7.24 15.46
C PHE A 222 8.68 -6.36 15.32
N ALA A 223 8.28 -5.65 16.37
CA ALA A 223 7.16 -4.71 16.33
C ALA A 223 7.38 -3.60 15.29
N ASP A 224 8.62 -3.12 15.13
CA ASP A 224 8.97 -2.16 14.08
C ASP A 224 8.72 -2.74 12.66
N GLY A 225 9.11 -4.00 12.44
CA GLY A 225 8.82 -4.72 11.20
C GLY A 225 7.32 -4.95 10.94
N ILE A 226 6.50 -5.05 11.98
CA ILE A 226 5.04 -5.18 11.85
C ILE A 226 4.42 -3.92 11.20
N TYR A 227 4.90 -2.72 11.51
CA TYR A 227 4.38 -1.50 10.85
C TYR A 227 4.69 -1.52 9.37
N GLY A 228 5.95 -1.78 9.02
CA GLY A 228 6.37 -1.92 7.64
C GLY A 228 5.57 -3.01 6.92
N PHE A 229 5.30 -4.15 7.58
CA PHE A 229 4.47 -5.23 7.05
C PHE A 229 3.01 -4.81 6.80
N HIS A 230 2.37 -4.06 7.69
CA HIS A 230 0.98 -3.63 7.49
C HIS A 230 0.87 -2.49 6.49
N VAL A 231 1.83 -1.56 6.49
CA VAL A 231 1.98 -0.58 5.43
C VAL A 231 2.15 -1.31 4.09
N ALA A 232 2.95 -2.36 4.04
CA ALA A 232 3.18 -3.17 2.84
C ALA A 232 1.93 -3.95 2.41
N GLY A 233 1.25 -4.61 3.34
CA GLY A 233 0.01 -5.34 3.09
C GLY A 233 -1.11 -4.42 2.62
N ALA A 234 -1.27 -3.25 3.23
CA ALA A 234 -2.25 -2.24 2.81
C ALA A 234 -1.89 -1.63 1.43
N SER A 235 -0.60 -1.41 1.16
CA SER A 235 -0.11 -1.00 -0.16
C SER A 235 -0.37 -2.08 -1.21
N PHE A 236 -0.20 -3.35 -0.86
CA PHE A 236 -0.45 -4.49 -1.73
C PHE A 236 -1.95 -4.72 -1.99
N TYR A 237 -2.80 -4.51 -0.99
CA TYR A 237 -4.25 -4.45 -1.17
C TYR A 237 -4.65 -3.32 -2.14
N HIS A 238 -4.15 -2.11 -1.92
CA HIS A 238 -4.41 -0.98 -2.82
C HIS A 238 -3.89 -1.22 -4.24
N TYR A 239 -2.79 -1.94 -4.38
CA TYR A 239 -2.29 -2.37 -5.67
C TYR A 239 -3.30 -3.26 -6.41
N LEU A 240 -3.81 -4.29 -5.74
CA LEU A 240 -4.82 -5.18 -6.32
C LEU A 240 -6.15 -4.46 -6.60
N ARG A 241 -6.51 -3.50 -5.75
CA ARG A 241 -7.67 -2.59 -5.97
C ARG A 241 -7.47 -1.69 -7.18
N ALA A 242 -6.32 -1.03 -7.29
CA ALA A 242 -5.97 -0.18 -8.42
C ALA A 242 -5.92 -0.98 -9.72
N TYR A 243 -5.48 -2.23 -9.66
CA TYR A 243 -5.50 -3.16 -10.76
C TYR A 243 -6.93 -3.47 -11.23
N ALA A 244 -7.79 -3.96 -10.33
CA ALA A 244 -9.19 -4.25 -10.63
C ALA A 244 -9.92 -3.00 -11.16
N PHE A 245 -9.62 -1.83 -10.58
CA PHE A 245 -10.12 -0.55 -11.05
C PHE A 245 -9.68 -0.23 -12.48
N GLY A 246 -8.39 -0.43 -12.82
CA GLY A 246 -7.84 -0.21 -14.16
C GLY A 246 -8.49 -1.10 -15.23
N ILE A 247 -8.68 -2.39 -14.93
CA ILE A 247 -9.45 -3.29 -15.81
C ILE A 247 -10.87 -2.80 -15.97
N SER A 248 -11.56 -2.47 -14.87
CA SER A 248 -12.96 -2.03 -14.92
C SER A 248 -13.13 -0.75 -15.75
N GLN A 249 -12.20 0.20 -15.66
CA GLN A 249 -12.22 1.40 -16.51
C GLN A 249 -11.94 1.06 -17.98
N SER A 250 -10.97 0.18 -18.24
CA SER A 250 -10.60 -0.19 -19.60
C SER A 250 -11.75 -0.93 -20.30
N ALA A 251 -12.46 -1.80 -19.57
CA ALA A 251 -13.67 -2.48 -20.02
C ALA A 251 -14.88 -1.53 -20.15
N ALA A 252 -15.06 -0.56 -19.24
CA ALA A 252 -16.13 0.44 -19.35
C ALA A 252 -15.93 1.42 -20.52
N ASN A 253 -14.67 1.73 -20.85
CA ASN A 253 -14.29 2.51 -22.03
C ASN A 253 -14.25 1.65 -23.31
N ALA A 254 -14.58 0.36 -23.22
CA ALA A 254 -14.60 -0.58 -24.33
C ALA A 254 -15.95 -0.51 -25.07
N GLY A 255 -16.12 0.40 -26.03
CA GLY A 255 -16.06 0.03 -27.44
C GLY A 255 -14.65 -0.17 -28.03
N ARG A 256 -13.60 0.10 -27.27
CA ARG A 256 -12.20 -0.26 -27.57
C ARG A 256 -11.75 -1.52 -26.81
N SER A 257 -11.34 -2.54 -27.56
CA SER A 257 -10.92 -3.86 -27.07
C SER A 257 -10.04 -3.84 -25.80
N ILE A 258 -10.45 -4.65 -24.82
CA ILE A 258 -9.71 -5.05 -23.60
C ILE A 258 -8.30 -5.59 -23.94
N SER A 259 -8.05 -5.99 -25.20
CA SER A 259 -6.82 -6.66 -25.64
C SER A 259 -5.55 -5.80 -25.74
N ARG A 260 -5.61 -4.45 -25.63
CA ARG A 260 -4.43 -3.62 -25.91
C ARG A 260 -3.52 -3.33 -24.72
N ASP A 261 -3.95 -3.52 -23.48
CA ASP A 261 -3.09 -3.26 -22.32
C ASP A 261 -2.60 -4.55 -21.67
N MET A 262 -1.58 -5.16 -22.27
CA MET A 262 -0.97 -6.42 -21.80
C MET A 262 -0.47 -6.33 -20.34
N LEU A 263 -0.07 -5.14 -19.88
CA LEU A 263 0.43 -4.94 -18.51
C LEU A 263 -0.69 -4.95 -17.46
N LEU A 264 -1.96 -4.85 -17.87
CA LEU A 264 -3.14 -5.05 -17.01
C LEU A 264 -3.70 -6.48 -17.13
N GLN A 265 -2.94 -7.42 -17.68
CA GLN A 265 -3.34 -8.82 -17.69
C GLN A 265 -2.71 -9.55 -16.51
N LEU A 266 -3.43 -10.52 -15.95
CA LEU A 266 -2.97 -11.31 -14.80
C LEU A 266 -1.57 -11.92 -15.01
N PRO A 267 -1.24 -12.51 -16.19
CA PRO A 267 0.10 -13.06 -16.41
C PRO A 267 1.21 -12.00 -16.31
N ALA A 268 1.01 -10.80 -16.85
CA ALA A 268 1.99 -9.73 -16.78
C ALA A 268 2.21 -9.24 -15.33
N ILE A 269 1.15 -9.24 -14.52
CA ILE A 269 1.23 -8.87 -13.10
C ILE A 269 2.00 -9.90 -12.29
N LEU A 270 1.67 -11.18 -12.48
CA LEU A 270 2.40 -12.27 -11.85
C LEU A 270 3.87 -12.23 -12.25
N LEU A 271 4.16 -11.94 -13.53
CA LEU A 271 5.52 -11.77 -14.03
C LEU A 271 6.24 -10.58 -13.36
N VAL A 272 5.63 -9.39 -13.29
CA VAL A 272 6.27 -8.21 -12.67
C VAL A 272 6.54 -8.45 -11.19
N ASN A 273 5.57 -9.00 -10.45
CA ASN A 273 5.77 -9.33 -9.04
C ASN A 273 6.84 -10.39 -8.86
N GLY A 274 6.82 -11.45 -9.68
CA GLY A 274 7.85 -12.50 -9.68
C GLY A 274 9.25 -11.93 -9.95
N ILE A 275 9.39 -11.04 -10.94
CA ILE A 275 10.67 -10.38 -11.25
C ILE A 275 11.16 -9.56 -10.06
N ILE A 276 10.30 -8.75 -9.44
CA ILE A 276 10.71 -7.90 -8.31
C ILE A 276 11.14 -8.76 -7.11
N VAL A 277 10.40 -9.83 -6.81
CA VAL A 277 10.75 -10.76 -5.73
C VAL A 277 12.06 -11.49 -6.03
N VAL A 278 12.25 -11.98 -7.26
CA VAL A 278 13.50 -12.65 -7.67
C VAL A 278 14.68 -11.69 -7.60
N LEU A 279 14.55 -10.46 -8.12
CA LEU A 279 15.60 -9.44 -8.07
C LEU A 279 15.96 -9.07 -6.64
N GLY A 280 14.95 -8.83 -5.79
CA GLY A 280 15.16 -8.58 -4.37
C GLY A 280 15.93 -9.73 -3.72
N THR A 281 15.53 -10.97 -4.00
CA THR A 281 16.18 -12.18 -3.46
C THR A 281 17.63 -12.23 -3.90
N MET A 282 17.91 -12.06 -5.20
CA MET A 282 19.27 -12.06 -5.74
C MET A 282 20.12 -10.96 -5.09
N ILE A 283 19.58 -9.76 -4.87
CA ILE A 283 20.30 -8.66 -4.20
C ILE A 283 20.60 -9.00 -2.74
N GLY A 284 19.64 -9.60 -2.03
CA GLY A 284 19.83 -10.06 -0.65
C GLY A 284 20.91 -11.13 -0.52
N TYR A 285 20.95 -12.10 -1.44
CA TYR A 285 21.92 -13.20 -1.41
C TYR A 285 23.30 -12.84 -1.95
N SER A 286 23.39 -11.88 -2.88
CA SER A 286 24.66 -11.49 -3.50
C SER A 286 25.54 -10.62 -2.61
N GLY A 287 25.02 -10.11 -1.49
CA GLY A 287 25.73 -9.10 -0.68
C GLY A 287 25.91 -7.76 -1.39
N ILE A 288 25.30 -7.57 -2.58
CA ILE A 288 25.35 -6.30 -3.32
C ILE A 288 24.77 -5.15 -2.48
N ALA A 289 23.75 -5.44 -1.67
CA ALA A 289 23.19 -4.47 -0.75
C ALA A 289 24.18 -4.01 0.35
N GLU A 290 25.29 -4.70 0.60
CA GLU A 290 26.28 -4.27 1.58
C GLU A 290 27.40 -3.44 0.95
N THR A 291 27.66 -3.69 -0.33
CA THR A 291 28.74 -3.06 -1.09
C THR A 291 28.29 -1.83 -1.87
N ILE A 292 27.02 -1.77 -2.28
CA ILE A 292 26.44 -0.68 -3.06
C ILE A 292 25.36 0.03 -2.23
N PRO A 293 25.65 1.22 -1.68
CA PRO A 293 24.70 1.97 -0.83
C PRO A 293 23.35 2.25 -1.50
N ILE A 294 23.35 2.46 -2.82
CA ILE A 294 22.13 2.68 -3.59
C ILE A 294 21.28 1.39 -3.63
N ALA A 295 21.88 0.23 -3.90
CA ALA A 295 21.14 -1.04 -3.92
C ALA A 295 20.55 -1.35 -2.53
N HIS A 296 21.29 -1.03 -1.47
CA HIS A 296 20.81 -1.08 -0.09
C HIS A 296 19.56 -0.22 0.11
N GLY A 297 19.63 1.08 -0.22
CA GLY A 297 18.51 2.00 -0.03
C GLY A 297 17.28 1.65 -0.87
N LEU A 298 17.47 0.98 -2.01
CA LEU A 298 16.36 0.61 -2.89
C LEU A 298 15.65 -0.68 -2.46
N PHE A 299 16.40 -1.72 -2.10
CA PHE A 299 15.85 -3.08 -1.93
C PHE A 299 15.86 -3.57 -0.49
N ALA A 300 16.65 -2.96 0.39
CA ALA A 300 16.72 -3.41 1.77
C ALA A 300 15.37 -3.12 2.48
N PRO A 301 14.78 -4.12 3.15
CA PRO A 301 13.42 -4.02 3.66
C PRO A 301 13.19 -2.80 4.59
N GLN A 302 14.17 -2.36 5.36
CA GLN A 302 14.08 -1.20 6.26
C GLN A 302 13.84 0.16 5.57
N PHE A 303 14.01 0.23 4.25
CA PHE A 303 13.69 1.41 3.44
C PHE A 303 12.32 1.31 2.74
N PHE A 304 11.60 0.20 2.90
CA PHE A 304 10.28 0.03 2.28
C PHE A 304 9.30 1.15 2.66
N THR A 305 9.30 1.57 3.93
CA THR A 305 8.43 2.68 4.38
C THR A 305 8.81 4.03 3.78
N VAL A 306 10.06 4.23 3.36
CA VAL A 306 10.48 5.41 2.58
C VAL A 306 9.80 5.41 1.21
N TRP A 307 9.75 4.25 0.54
CA TRP A 307 9.05 4.11 -0.74
C TRP A 307 7.56 4.39 -0.61
N VAL A 308 6.94 3.91 0.47
CA VAL A 308 5.53 4.18 0.75
C VAL A 308 5.30 5.66 0.99
N ALA A 309 6.08 6.28 1.88
CA ALA A 309 6.01 7.71 2.14
C ALA A 309 6.16 8.53 0.85
N TRP A 310 7.13 8.15 0.01
CA TRP A 310 7.35 8.78 -1.28
C TRP A 310 6.13 8.65 -2.19
N HIS A 311 5.52 7.47 -2.27
CA HIS A 311 4.30 7.24 -3.03
C HIS A 311 3.10 8.06 -2.53
N LEU A 312 2.92 8.16 -1.20
CA LEU A 312 1.84 8.94 -0.59
C LEU A 312 1.98 10.41 -0.96
N VAL A 313 3.18 10.98 -0.75
CA VAL A 313 3.48 12.37 -1.11
C VAL A 313 3.35 12.58 -2.62
N ALA A 314 3.86 11.66 -3.44
CA ALA A 314 3.75 11.73 -4.89
C ALA A 314 2.30 11.79 -5.35
N SER A 315 1.46 10.94 -4.77
CA SER A 315 0.03 10.86 -5.09
C SER A 315 -0.76 12.09 -4.64
N ASP A 316 -0.31 12.77 -3.57
CA ASP A 316 -0.92 14.03 -3.11
C ASP A 316 -0.40 15.27 -3.85
N LEU A 317 0.85 15.27 -4.31
CA LEU A 317 1.41 16.29 -5.19
C LEU A 317 0.90 16.17 -6.64
N PHE A 318 0.43 14.99 -7.04
CA PHE A 318 0.02 14.74 -8.42
C PHE A 318 -1.14 15.65 -8.92
N PRO A 319 -2.26 15.84 -8.19
CA PRO A 319 -3.35 16.71 -8.63
C PRO A 319 -2.95 18.16 -8.94
N PRO A 320 -2.24 18.91 -8.05
CA PRO A 320 -1.84 20.28 -8.36
C PRO A 320 -0.87 20.34 -9.54
N ILE A 321 0.06 19.39 -9.65
CA ILE A 321 1.01 19.32 -10.78
C ILE A 321 0.28 19.05 -12.09
N ARG A 322 -0.70 18.14 -12.09
CA ARG A 322 -1.56 17.88 -13.25
C ARG A 322 -2.37 19.11 -13.64
N GLN A 323 -2.92 19.84 -12.67
CA GLN A 323 -3.67 21.06 -12.93
C GLN A 323 -2.78 22.15 -13.54
N TRP A 324 -1.59 22.35 -12.99
CA TRP A 324 -0.61 23.28 -13.55
C TRP A 324 -0.18 22.88 -14.97
N SER A 325 0.14 21.60 -15.19
CA SER A 325 0.47 21.07 -16.52
C SER A 325 -0.65 21.34 -17.54
N ARG A 326 -1.92 21.12 -17.16
CA ARG A 326 -3.07 21.44 -18.02
C ARG A 326 -3.17 22.93 -18.36
N ARG A 327 -2.94 23.83 -17.39
CA ARG A 327 -2.94 25.28 -17.64
C ARG A 327 -1.85 25.68 -18.63
N GLN A 328 -0.64 25.11 -18.49
CA GLN A 328 0.46 25.34 -19.43
C GLN A 328 0.10 24.86 -20.84
N MET A 329 -0.55 23.69 -20.97
CA MET A 329 -0.98 23.17 -22.26
C MET A 329 -2.06 24.05 -22.93
N LEU A 330 -3.02 24.55 -22.15
CA LEU A 330 -4.05 25.47 -22.66
C LEU A 330 -3.47 26.82 -23.11
N ALA A 331 -2.47 27.35 -22.38
CA ALA A 331 -1.82 28.60 -22.74
C ALA A 331 -1.00 28.54 -24.05
N LEU A 332 -0.71 27.33 -24.55
CA LEU A 332 0.07 27.10 -25.77
C LEU A 332 -0.80 26.70 -26.97
N GLN A 333 -2.13 26.60 -26.81
CA GLN A 333 -3.04 26.38 -27.92
C GLN A 333 -3.30 27.73 -28.62
N PRO A 334 -3.13 27.82 -29.96
CA PRO A 334 -3.50 29.02 -30.70
C PRO A 334 -5.01 29.29 -30.55
N ALA A 335 -5.36 30.57 -30.41
CA ALA A 335 -6.73 31.04 -30.19
C ALA A 335 -7.66 30.74 -31.37
#